data_AF-A0A5A7RWI2-F1
#
_entry.id   AF-A0A5A7RWI2-F1
#
_cell.length_a   1.000
_cell.length_b   1.000
_cell.length_c   1.000
_cell.angle_alpha   90.00
_cell.angle_beta   90.00
_cell.angle_gamma   90.00
#
_symmetry.space_group_name_H-M   'P 1'
#
loop_
_entity.id
_entity.type
_entity.pdbx_description
1 polymer ?
#
loop_
_entity_poly.entity_id
_entity_poly.type
_entity_poly.pdbx_seq_one_letter_code
_entity_poly.pdbx_strand_id
1 'polypeptide(L)'
;MIRKILAVGIVFLMLATAAVSASTVFVNTKKVYNLKNVKMSSVIKPIISTKGEHLLSTRAIKVDKPWRRGVKPADIPVVNTTDNEFHPSVAVSSPFYIVGYTYSPSVVERDIYLMVSKDDGKTFEEPHYINIEGIQDYPSLAHWGGNTFYGSFMPDPDNPYVYLIKIPDITDVSGTGEWVYYDWSSYGWHDFQEPDIACCDTQNDWEFGVIAFVASTEYEGYPCVNGPHMLFADPTEQGEQGYAYISWWTTFNGSAHASASIDRVTNMMYCAYDWYNDSSATYDILVWKRSFVDPLEGFSTIMEIPTSYYAMYPSVAAYDDHVVVVCQSDEHLNQDIVCLYSLDGGKTWNQSYVTSSSNDELYPDITISGDKLICTFIENGNLYYSSSEDWGVTWSEPIEINDVDGKVVSEYRSAGACESAAVWTDTRGNSMDVYFDKFPVSIITFSVDGGIGLKITVSNSGSAPMENIQWNVSISGLIFVGKESSGSIDVLQPGKSATIKIFVIGIGSIDVTVAVGSSSTRVSGFIVGPLIILR
;
A
#
# COMPACT_ATOMS: atom_id res chain seq x y z
N MET A 1 -23.48 48.11 8.51
CA MET A 1 -24.56 47.10 8.51
C MET A 1 -24.50 46.15 7.29
N ILE A 2 -23.33 46.00 6.64
CA ILE A 2 -23.14 45.14 5.45
C ILE A 2 -22.12 44.00 5.71
N ARG A 3 -21.51 43.93 6.90
CA ARG A 3 -20.57 42.87 7.30
C ARG A 3 -21.16 41.70 8.10
N LYS A 4 -22.47 41.72 8.40
CA LYS A 4 -23.17 40.62 9.09
C LYS A 4 -24.07 39.77 8.18
N ILE A 5 -24.19 40.11 6.90
CA ILE A 5 -25.04 39.38 5.93
C ILE A 5 -24.21 38.40 5.08
N LEU A 6 -22.91 38.63 4.89
CA LEU A 6 -22.04 37.69 4.16
C LEU A 6 -21.67 36.43 4.98
N ALA A 7 -21.51 36.57 6.30
CA ALA A 7 -21.15 35.44 7.16
C ALA A 7 -22.30 34.43 7.36
N VAL A 8 -23.56 34.86 7.19
CA VAL A 8 -24.72 33.97 7.29
C VAL A 8 -24.99 33.23 5.95
N GLY A 9 -24.56 33.81 4.82
CA GLY A 9 -24.69 33.19 3.50
C GLY A 9 -23.69 32.05 3.24
N ILE A 10 -22.48 32.13 3.81
CA ILE A 10 -21.45 31.08 3.67
C ILE A 10 -21.73 29.90 4.61
N VAL A 11 -22.26 30.16 5.81
CA VAL A 11 -22.65 29.11 6.77
C VAL A 11 -23.86 28.29 6.27
N PHE A 12 -24.78 28.89 5.51
CA PHE A 12 -25.90 28.15 4.90
C PHE A 12 -25.55 27.37 3.63
N LEU A 13 -24.47 27.73 2.94
CA LEU A 13 -23.99 26.95 1.79
C LEU A 13 -23.14 25.75 2.23
N MET A 14 -22.46 25.84 3.38
CA MET A 14 -21.64 24.75 3.96
C MET A 14 -22.40 23.82 4.93
N LEU A 15 -23.60 24.19 5.39
CA LEU A 15 -24.52 23.24 6.05
C LEU A 15 -25.33 22.41 5.05
N ALA A 16 -25.29 22.74 3.75
CA ALA A 16 -25.92 21.95 2.70
C ALA A 16 -25.05 20.77 2.22
N THR A 17 -23.74 20.78 2.50
CA THR A 17 -22.85 19.65 2.20
C THR A 17 -22.87 18.55 3.27
N ALA A 18 -23.40 18.83 4.47
CA ALA A 18 -23.56 17.84 5.54
C ALA A 18 -24.96 17.21 5.60
N ALA A 19 -25.90 17.59 4.73
CA ALA A 19 -27.28 17.07 4.75
C ALA A 19 -28.01 17.17 3.39
N VAL A 20 -27.33 16.80 2.29
CA VAL A 20 -28.02 16.41 1.04
C VAL A 20 -27.27 15.23 0.42
N SER A 21 -27.36 14.06 1.04
CA SER A 21 -27.34 12.79 0.30
C SER A 21 -28.64 12.69 -0.49
N ALA A 22 -28.74 13.50 -1.56
CA ALA A 22 -29.74 13.27 -2.59
C ALA A 22 -29.26 12.08 -3.41
N SER A 23 -29.70 10.90 -3.00
CA SER A 23 -29.84 9.74 -3.87
C SER A 23 -30.53 10.21 -5.16
N THR A 24 -29.76 10.38 -6.23
CA THR A 24 -30.32 10.41 -7.57
C THR A 24 -30.74 8.98 -7.88
N VAL A 25 -31.99 8.67 -7.54
CA VAL A 25 -32.65 7.45 -7.98
C VAL A 25 -32.73 7.50 -9.50
N PHE A 26 -31.76 6.88 -10.18
CA PHE A 26 -31.89 6.56 -11.59
C PHE A 26 -32.94 5.45 -11.72
N VAL A 27 -34.19 5.82 -11.99
CA VAL A 27 -35.21 4.87 -12.45
C VAL A 27 -34.83 4.46 -13.87
N ASN A 28 -33.94 3.49 -14.00
CA ASN A 28 -33.64 2.87 -15.27
C ASN A 28 -34.56 1.67 -15.44
N THR A 29 -35.49 1.76 -16.40
CA THR A 29 -36.37 0.63 -16.75
C THR A 29 -35.54 -0.42 -17.51
N LYS A 30 -34.80 -1.26 -16.77
CA LYS A 30 -34.03 -2.37 -17.35
C LYS A 30 -34.94 -3.57 -17.61
N LYS A 31 -34.92 -4.08 -18.86
CA LYS A 31 -35.41 -5.40 -19.21
C LYS A 31 -34.60 -6.45 -18.43
N VAL A 32 -35.30 -7.35 -17.75
CA VAL A 32 -34.71 -8.51 -17.06
C VAL A 32 -34.10 -9.45 -18.10
N TYR A 33 -32.78 -9.63 -18.06
CA TYR A 33 -32.12 -10.77 -18.70
C TYR A 33 -31.86 -11.83 -17.63
N ASN A 34 -32.40 -13.02 -17.85
CA ASN A 34 -32.20 -14.19 -16.99
C ASN A 34 -30.78 -14.73 -17.23
N LEU A 35 -29.84 -14.44 -16.33
CA LEU A 35 -28.50 -15.02 -16.35
C LEU A 35 -28.52 -16.40 -15.67
N LYS A 36 -28.88 -17.43 -16.45
CA LYS A 36 -28.49 -18.81 -16.13
C LYS A 36 -27.49 -19.28 -17.17
N ASN A 37 -26.28 -19.59 -16.70
CA ASN A 37 -25.17 -20.24 -17.40
C ASN A 37 -24.30 -19.33 -18.30
N VAL A 38 -23.41 -18.53 -17.70
CA VAL A 38 -22.20 -18.04 -18.39
C VAL A 38 -20.98 -18.67 -17.71
N LYS A 39 -20.23 -19.48 -18.45
CA LYS A 39 -18.86 -19.85 -18.09
C LYS A 39 -18.01 -18.58 -18.22
N MET A 40 -17.56 -18.00 -17.11
CA MET A 40 -16.58 -16.92 -17.13
C MET A 40 -15.18 -17.49 -16.92
N SER A 41 -14.41 -17.50 -18.01
CA SER A 41 -12.96 -17.57 -18.03
C SER A 41 -12.55 -16.96 -19.37
N SER A 42 -12.92 -15.71 -19.59
CA SER A 42 -12.36 -14.93 -20.70
C SER A 42 -11.15 -14.21 -20.16
N VAL A 43 -9.97 -14.77 -20.44
CA VAL A 43 -8.69 -14.08 -20.25
C VAL A 43 -8.81 -12.68 -20.86
N ILE A 44 -8.60 -11.65 -20.05
CA ILE A 44 -8.61 -10.26 -20.44
C ILE A 44 -7.23 -9.96 -21.06
N LYS A 45 -7.25 -9.42 -22.28
CA LYS A 45 -6.04 -8.92 -22.92
C LYS A 45 -5.97 -7.41 -22.70
N PRO A 46 -4.93 -6.91 -22.03
CA PRO A 46 -4.82 -5.49 -21.79
C PRO A 46 -4.52 -4.76 -23.10
N ILE A 47 -4.94 -3.51 -23.20
CA ILE A 47 -4.55 -2.61 -24.27
C ILE A 47 -3.29 -1.88 -23.82
N ILE A 48 -2.19 -2.09 -24.56
CA ILE A 48 -0.85 -1.70 -24.13
C ILE A 48 -0.40 -0.44 -24.86
N SER A 49 -0.04 0.59 -24.10
CA SER A 49 0.58 1.82 -24.61
C SER A 49 2.00 1.98 -24.08
N THR A 50 2.93 2.29 -24.99
CA THR A 50 4.38 2.45 -24.71
C THR A 50 4.93 3.79 -25.21
N LYS A 51 4.05 4.68 -25.70
CA LYS A 51 4.41 6.00 -26.23
C LYS A 51 3.32 6.99 -25.85
N GLY A 52 3.70 8.17 -25.39
CA GLY A 52 2.77 9.20 -24.90
C GLY A 52 3.04 9.65 -23.47
N GLU A 53 4.02 9.03 -22.82
CA GLU A 53 4.58 9.50 -21.56
C GLU A 53 5.50 10.72 -21.78
N HIS A 54 5.48 11.63 -20.81
CA HIS A 54 6.35 12.79 -20.71
C HIS A 54 7.03 12.82 -19.35
N LEU A 55 8.26 13.34 -19.29
CA LEU A 55 9.04 13.45 -18.07
C LEU A 55 9.59 14.86 -17.90
N LEU A 56 9.63 15.32 -16.65
CA LEU A 56 10.27 16.57 -16.25
C LEU A 56 10.94 16.37 -14.89
N SER A 57 12.15 16.88 -14.70
CA SER A 57 12.85 16.81 -13.41
C SER A 57 12.81 18.15 -12.68
N THR A 58 12.71 18.11 -11.36
CA THR A 58 12.93 19.27 -10.50
C THR A 58 13.73 18.88 -9.26
N ARG A 59 14.28 19.89 -8.59
CA ARG A 59 15.11 19.69 -7.40
C ARG A 59 14.25 19.68 -6.13
N ALA A 60 14.58 18.81 -5.19
CA ALA A 60 14.06 18.86 -3.84
C ALA A 60 14.38 20.18 -3.13
N ILE A 61 13.40 20.70 -2.41
CA ILE A 61 13.54 21.82 -1.49
C ILE A 61 13.35 21.30 -0.07
N LYS A 62 14.33 21.55 0.80
CA LYS A 62 14.31 21.07 2.19
C LYS A 62 13.32 21.87 3.04
N VAL A 63 12.60 21.18 3.93
CA VAL A 63 11.73 21.81 4.95
C VAL A 63 12.51 22.04 6.26
N ASP A 64 12.47 23.26 6.78
CA ASP A 64 13.16 23.65 8.02
C ASP A 64 12.30 23.36 9.28
N LYS A 65 12.86 22.60 10.23
CA LYS A 65 12.29 22.25 11.56
C LYS A 65 10.93 21.50 11.51
N PRO A 66 10.91 20.25 11.00
CA PRO A 66 9.68 19.56 10.65
C PRO A 66 8.83 19.01 11.82
N TRP A 67 9.34 18.93 13.05
CA TRP A 67 8.70 18.14 14.11
C TRP A 67 8.41 18.90 15.41
N ARG A 68 7.25 18.59 16.01
CA ARG A 68 6.83 18.98 17.36
C ARG A 68 6.07 17.82 18.04
N ARG A 69 6.04 17.79 19.38
CA ARG A 69 5.44 16.71 20.19
C ARG A 69 4.04 17.08 20.69
N GLY A 70 3.08 16.16 20.63
CA GLY A 70 1.75 16.26 21.25
C GLY A 70 1.63 15.58 22.63
N VAL A 71 0.39 15.43 23.14
CA VAL A 71 0.04 14.80 24.44
C VAL A 71 -1.12 13.79 24.28
N LYS A 72 -1.04 12.63 24.96
CA LYS A 72 -1.90 11.43 24.85
C LYS A 72 -3.02 11.25 25.93
N PRO A 73 -4.12 10.51 25.59
CA PRO A 73 -4.91 9.70 26.54
C PRO A 73 -5.14 8.21 26.11
N ALA A 74 -5.91 7.44 26.91
CA ALA A 74 -5.85 5.95 27.08
C ALA A 74 -7.03 5.13 26.50
N ASP A 75 -6.87 3.78 26.52
CA ASP A 75 -7.21 2.75 25.50
C ASP A 75 -6.32 2.94 24.25
N ILE A 76 -6.22 2.03 23.26
CA ILE A 76 -5.27 2.25 22.13
C ILE A 76 -6.01 2.62 20.83
N PRO A 77 -6.75 3.73 20.78
CA PRO A 77 -6.81 4.46 19.54
C PRO A 77 -5.37 4.90 19.20
N VAL A 78 -5.07 5.00 17.90
CA VAL A 78 -3.88 5.73 17.46
C VAL A 78 -3.99 7.12 18.07
N VAL A 79 -5.15 7.78 17.97
CA VAL A 79 -5.42 9.09 18.55
C VAL A 79 -6.90 9.23 18.90
N ASN A 80 -7.19 9.94 19.99
CA ASN A 80 -8.55 10.28 20.41
C ASN A 80 -8.51 11.64 21.08
N THR A 81 -8.41 12.70 20.27
CA THR A 81 -8.51 14.06 20.80
C THR A 81 -9.97 14.52 20.78
N THR A 82 -10.22 15.80 21.05
CA THR A 82 -11.56 16.37 20.87
C THR A 82 -11.86 16.76 19.43
N ASP A 83 -10.84 16.77 18.59
CA ASP A 83 -10.90 17.16 17.20
C ASP A 83 -10.97 15.91 16.31
N ASN A 84 -11.17 16.09 15.00
CA ASN A 84 -11.32 14.94 14.12
C ASN A 84 -9.96 14.44 13.63
N GLU A 85 -9.79 13.12 13.68
CA GLU A 85 -8.67 12.41 13.09
C GLU A 85 -9.15 11.34 12.10
N PHE A 86 -8.67 11.42 10.87
CA PHE A 86 -9.18 10.61 9.76
C PHE A 86 -8.15 10.40 8.65
N HIS A 87 -8.54 9.66 7.61
CA HIS A 87 -7.70 9.23 6.49
C HIS A 87 -6.37 8.56 6.90
N PRO A 88 -6.42 7.50 7.72
CA PRO A 88 -5.20 6.90 8.24
C PRO A 88 -4.47 6.04 7.20
N SER A 89 -3.15 6.00 7.30
CA SER A 89 -2.25 5.06 6.61
C SER A 89 -1.34 4.37 7.62
N VAL A 90 -1.00 3.11 7.38
CA VAL A 90 -0.10 2.34 8.24
C VAL A 90 1.01 1.66 7.42
N ALA A 91 2.22 1.63 7.98
CA ALA A 91 3.33 0.82 7.48
C ALA A 91 4.02 0.07 8.64
N VAL A 92 4.67 -1.05 8.33
CA VAL A 92 5.23 -1.97 9.34
C VAL A 92 6.65 -2.41 8.99
N SER A 93 7.48 -2.51 10.03
CA SER A 93 8.75 -3.25 10.06
C SER A 93 8.78 -3.95 11.41
N SER A 94 8.18 -5.14 11.47
CA SER A 94 7.84 -5.80 12.73
C SER A 94 9.04 -5.85 13.69
N PRO A 95 8.90 -5.43 14.96
CA PRO A 95 7.65 -5.13 15.68
C PRO A 95 7.18 -3.67 15.62
N PHE A 96 7.78 -2.83 14.78
CA PHE A 96 7.47 -1.41 14.69
C PHE A 96 6.34 -1.13 13.70
N TYR A 97 5.37 -0.32 14.13
CA TYR A 97 4.33 0.23 13.26
C TYR A 97 4.45 1.75 13.24
N ILE A 98 4.20 2.34 12.08
CA ILE A 98 3.97 3.77 11.94
C ILE A 98 2.59 3.99 11.35
N VAL A 99 1.84 4.91 11.94
CA VAL A 99 0.53 5.34 11.47
C VAL A 99 0.58 6.83 11.18
N GLY A 100 0.16 7.22 9.98
CA GLY A 100 -0.08 8.60 9.60
C GLY A 100 -1.57 8.86 9.52
N TYR A 101 -2.01 10.05 9.92
CA TYR A 101 -3.41 10.46 9.81
C TYR A 101 -3.53 11.97 9.65
N THR A 102 -4.66 12.40 9.13
CA THR A 102 -5.05 13.81 9.08
C THR A 102 -5.67 14.22 10.40
N TYR A 103 -5.12 15.26 11.03
CA TYR A 103 -5.66 15.92 12.21
C TYR A 103 -6.35 17.22 11.78
N SER A 104 -7.61 17.40 12.17
CA SER A 104 -8.42 18.56 11.78
C SER A 104 -9.01 19.25 13.00
N PRO A 105 -8.31 20.25 13.58
CA PRO A 105 -8.83 21.07 14.67
C PRO A 105 -9.93 22.03 14.21
N SER A 106 -10.03 22.28 12.90
CA SER A 106 -11.11 23.06 12.30
C SER A 106 -11.32 22.70 10.84
N VAL A 107 -12.41 23.20 10.24
CA VAL A 107 -12.71 22.98 8.81
C VAL A 107 -11.73 23.67 7.84
N VAL A 108 -10.83 24.53 8.33
CA VAL A 108 -9.86 25.29 7.50
C VAL A 108 -8.40 24.99 7.87
N GLU A 109 -8.17 24.06 8.78
CA GLU A 109 -6.85 23.67 9.25
C GLU A 109 -6.81 22.15 9.30
N ARG A 110 -5.89 21.57 8.52
CA ARG A 110 -5.63 20.13 8.52
C ARG A 110 -4.14 19.90 8.43
N ASP A 111 -3.64 19.13 9.38
CA ASP A 111 -2.23 18.78 9.51
C ASP A 111 -2.06 17.27 9.40
N ILE A 112 -0.88 16.83 9.01
CA ILE A 112 -0.54 15.41 9.02
C ILE A 112 0.24 15.07 10.29
N TYR A 113 -0.25 14.07 11.00
CA TYR A 113 0.29 13.56 12.25
C TYR A 113 0.78 12.13 12.04
N LEU A 114 1.82 11.76 12.79
CA LEU A 114 2.49 10.47 12.75
C LEU A 114 2.61 9.90 14.15
N MET A 115 2.30 8.62 14.31
CA MET A 115 2.37 7.89 15.57
C MET A 115 3.09 6.56 15.37
N VAL A 116 3.86 6.18 16.38
CA VAL A 116 4.74 5.01 16.29
C VAL A 116 4.41 4.03 17.41
N SER A 117 4.26 2.75 17.07
CA SER A 117 4.28 1.66 18.03
C SER A 117 5.63 0.96 18.00
N LYS A 118 6.20 0.73 19.18
CA LYS A 118 7.47 -0.01 19.37
C LYS A 118 7.30 -1.35 20.09
N ASP A 119 6.06 -1.74 20.35
CA ASP A 119 5.69 -2.90 21.15
C ASP A 119 4.67 -3.80 20.44
N ASP A 120 4.77 -3.88 19.11
CA ASP A 120 3.94 -4.71 18.24
C ASP A 120 2.45 -4.31 18.26
N GLY A 121 2.17 -3.01 18.17
CA GLY A 121 0.82 -2.45 18.09
C GLY A 121 0.09 -2.36 19.43
N LYS A 122 0.76 -2.69 20.56
CA LYS A 122 0.15 -2.66 21.89
C LYS A 122 0.06 -1.26 22.48
N THR A 123 0.92 -0.35 22.11
CA THR A 123 0.83 1.07 22.46
C THR A 123 1.43 1.92 21.34
N PHE A 124 0.87 3.11 21.16
CA PHE A 124 1.47 4.16 20.33
C PHE A 124 2.06 5.27 21.19
N GLU A 125 3.23 5.76 20.79
CA GLU A 125 3.92 6.92 21.37
C GLU A 125 3.19 8.24 21.07
N GLU A 126 3.60 9.33 21.70
CA GLU A 126 3.05 10.67 21.44
C GLU A 126 3.13 11.05 19.95
N PRO A 127 2.11 11.74 19.40
CA PRO A 127 2.11 12.11 18.01
C PRO A 127 3.21 13.11 17.70
N HIS A 128 3.81 12.90 16.54
CA HIS A 128 4.71 13.82 15.89
C HIS A 128 3.98 14.42 14.71
N TYR A 129 3.99 15.73 14.54
CA TYR A 129 3.25 16.36 13.45
C TYR A 129 4.12 17.25 12.57
N ILE A 130 3.59 17.46 11.38
CA ILE A 130 4.17 18.26 10.30
C ILE A 130 3.67 19.68 10.45
N ASN A 131 4.56 20.61 10.77
CA ASN A 131 4.18 22.02 10.96
C ASN A 131 4.27 22.78 9.63
N ILE A 132 3.31 22.56 8.74
CA ILE A 132 3.16 23.27 7.47
C ILE A 132 1.79 23.96 7.47
N GLU A 133 1.72 25.21 6.98
CA GLU A 133 0.43 25.91 6.90
C GLU A 133 -0.40 25.35 5.73
N GLY A 134 -1.70 25.15 5.94
CA GLY A 134 -2.65 24.84 4.89
C GLY A 134 -3.64 23.75 5.25
N ILE A 135 -4.19 23.11 4.21
CA ILE A 135 -5.12 21.99 4.31
C ILE A 135 -4.45 20.76 3.74
N GLN A 136 -3.63 20.07 4.53
CA GLN A 136 -3.04 18.79 4.12
C GLN A 136 -4.00 17.64 4.40
N ASP A 137 -3.90 16.56 3.62
CA ASP A 137 -4.74 15.39 3.81
C ASP A 137 -4.10 14.12 3.24
N TYR A 138 -4.75 12.96 3.44
CA TYR A 138 -4.41 11.68 2.84
C TYR A 138 -2.92 11.31 2.94
N PRO A 139 -2.38 11.12 4.15
CA PRO A 139 -1.03 10.59 4.29
C PRO A 139 -0.95 9.17 3.73
N SER A 140 0.16 8.87 3.07
CA SER A 140 0.53 7.52 2.61
C SER A 140 1.94 7.21 3.10
N LEU A 141 2.13 6.01 3.65
CA LEU A 141 3.37 5.55 4.29
C LEU A 141 3.81 4.21 3.70
N ALA A 142 5.11 4.04 3.49
CA ALA A 142 5.69 2.79 3.02
C ALA A 142 6.98 2.44 3.75
N HIS A 143 7.19 1.15 3.99
CA HIS A 143 8.45 0.60 4.48
C HIS A 143 9.45 0.55 3.32
N TRP A 144 10.63 1.12 3.51
CA TRP A 144 11.70 1.05 2.51
C TRP A 144 12.57 -0.18 2.74
N GLY A 145 13.06 -0.33 3.96
CA GLY A 145 13.98 -1.38 4.37
C GLY A 145 14.54 -1.14 5.77
N GLY A 146 14.88 -2.21 6.49
CA GLY A 146 15.36 -2.10 7.88
C GLY A 146 14.40 -1.30 8.78
N ASN A 147 14.91 -0.23 9.39
CA ASN A 147 14.13 0.70 10.24
C ASN A 147 13.66 1.96 9.49
N THR A 148 13.89 2.04 8.18
CA THR A 148 13.63 3.24 7.38
C THR A 148 12.27 3.17 6.69
N PHE A 149 11.53 4.27 6.79
CA PHE A 149 10.23 4.45 6.17
C PHE A 149 10.21 5.74 5.36
N TYR A 150 9.32 5.80 4.38
CA TYR A 150 9.00 7.03 3.68
C TYR A 150 7.50 7.31 3.72
N GLY A 151 7.15 8.57 3.47
CA GLY A 151 5.77 9.00 3.37
C GLY A 151 5.57 10.14 2.39
N SER A 152 4.32 10.31 1.99
CA SER A 152 3.81 11.46 1.22
C SER A 152 2.41 11.81 1.74
N PHE A 153 1.85 12.93 1.28
CA PHE A 153 0.50 13.39 1.60
C PHE A 153 0.03 14.40 0.57
N MET A 154 -1.29 14.59 0.47
CA MET A 154 -1.89 15.61 -0.37
C MET A 154 -1.46 17.01 0.13
N PRO A 155 -0.89 17.85 -0.74
CA PRO A 155 -0.50 19.20 -0.36
C PRO A 155 -1.75 20.06 -0.08
N ASP A 156 -1.53 21.28 0.42
CA ASP A 156 -2.57 22.30 0.35
C ASP A 156 -3.03 22.47 -1.12
N PRO A 157 -4.33 22.56 -1.42
CA PRO A 157 -4.83 22.64 -2.79
C PRO A 157 -4.26 23.79 -3.64
N ASP A 158 -3.81 24.88 -3.02
CA ASP A 158 -3.19 26.01 -3.72
C ASP A 158 -1.70 25.79 -4.03
N ASN A 159 -1.10 24.70 -3.51
CA ASN A 159 0.32 24.39 -3.63
C ASN A 159 0.56 23.14 -4.50
N PRO A 160 1.11 23.28 -5.72
CA PRO A 160 1.42 22.15 -6.60
C PRO A 160 2.73 21.46 -6.21
N TYR A 161 2.77 20.94 -4.98
CA TYR A 161 3.94 20.31 -4.39
C TYR A 161 3.73 18.81 -4.24
N VAL A 162 4.80 18.04 -4.42
CA VAL A 162 4.85 16.65 -3.96
C VAL A 162 5.81 16.56 -2.79
N TYR A 163 5.32 16.14 -1.63
CA TYR A 163 6.13 15.97 -0.43
C TYR A 163 6.77 14.59 -0.38
N LEU A 164 7.98 14.51 0.17
CA LEU A 164 8.65 13.27 0.51
C LEU A 164 9.20 13.37 1.93
N ILE A 165 8.70 12.48 2.78
CA ILE A 165 9.11 12.32 4.16
C ILE A 165 10.02 11.11 4.23
N LYS A 166 11.22 11.25 4.77
CA LYS A 166 12.08 10.13 5.14
C LYS A 166 12.15 10.03 6.65
N ILE A 167 11.81 8.87 7.19
CA ILE A 167 12.02 8.52 8.60
C ILE A 167 13.18 7.51 8.61
N PRO A 168 14.42 7.96 8.87
CA PRO A 168 15.59 7.09 8.71
C PRO A 168 15.64 5.95 9.73
N ASP A 169 15.10 6.17 10.93
CA ASP A 169 15.02 5.15 11.97
C ASP A 169 13.73 5.31 12.80
N ILE A 170 12.81 4.36 12.63
CA ILE A 170 11.53 4.34 13.36
C ILE A 170 11.68 4.23 14.88
N THR A 171 12.84 3.79 15.37
CA THR A 171 13.10 3.69 16.82
C THR A 171 13.40 5.05 17.47
N ASP A 172 13.80 6.06 16.67
CA ASP A 172 14.03 7.44 17.09
C ASP A 172 13.47 8.45 16.08
N VAL A 173 12.15 8.63 16.13
CA VAL A 173 11.42 9.64 15.34
C VAL A 173 11.60 11.08 15.83
N SER A 174 12.24 11.29 16.99
CA SER A 174 12.17 12.56 17.73
C SER A 174 13.08 13.69 17.22
N GLY A 175 13.77 13.50 16.09
CA GLY A 175 14.65 14.52 15.51
C GLY A 175 15.37 14.16 14.22
N THR A 176 15.00 13.07 13.55
CA THR A 176 15.78 12.48 12.45
C THR A 176 15.06 12.50 11.10
N GLY A 177 13.75 12.78 11.06
CA GLY A 177 13.02 12.81 9.81
C GLY A 177 13.59 13.87 8.86
N GLU A 178 13.90 13.48 7.63
CA GLU A 178 14.37 14.36 6.55
C GLU A 178 13.22 14.63 5.59
N TRP A 179 13.03 15.89 5.21
CA TRP A 179 11.82 16.34 4.55
C TRP A 179 12.19 17.19 3.37
N VAL A 180 11.60 16.84 2.24
CA VAL A 180 11.71 17.62 1.02
C VAL A 180 10.35 17.75 0.35
N TYR A 181 10.22 18.77 -0.49
CA TYR A 181 9.15 18.85 -1.45
C TYR A 181 9.69 19.20 -2.83
N TYR A 182 8.94 18.80 -3.85
CA TYR A 182 9.20 19.12 -5.24
C TYR A 182 8.19 20.17 -5.69
N ASP A 183 8.66 21.36 -6.06
CA ASP A 183 7.81 22.47 -6.49
C ASP A 183 7.60 22.45 -8.01
N TRP A 184 6.33 22.27 -8.41
CA TRP A 184 5.91 22.24 -9.82
C TRP A 184 5.17 23.50 -10.27
N SER A 185 5.06 24.52 -9.41
CA SER A 185 4.28 25.75 -9.66
C SER A 185 4.75 26.50 -10.90
N SER A 186 6.06 26.55 -11.12
CA SER A 186 6.66 27.23 -12.28
C SER A 186 6.39 26.54 -13.62
N TYR A 187 5.86 25.32 -13.60
CA TYR A 187 5.63 24.52 -14.79
C TYR A 187 4.14 24.28 -15.10
N GLY A 188 3.23 24.93 -14.37
CA GLY A 188 1.79 24.92 -14.67
C GLY A 188 1.03 23.71 -14.15
N TRP A 189 1.56 22.98 -13.18
CA TRP A 189 0.84 21.92 -12.48
C TRP A 189 -0.13 22.49 -11.44
N HIS A 190 -1.26 21.81 -11.24
CA HIS A 190 -2.30 22.13 -10.26
C HIS A 190 -3.17 20.90 -9.98
N ASP A 191 -4.13 21.02 -9.05
CA ASP A 191 -5.11 20.00 -8.69
C ASP A 191 -4.49 18.64 -8.35
N PHE A 192 -3.46 18.63 -7.50
CA PHE A 192 -2.88 17.38 -6.98
C PHE A 192 -3.89 16.69 -6.08
N GLN A 193 -4.20 15.45 -6.42
CA GLN A 193 -5.03 14.56 -5.64
C GLN A 193 -4.16 13.73 -4.69
N GLU A 194 -4.80 12.91 -3.88
CA GLU A 194 -4.15 12.08 -2.88
C GLU A 194 -3.07 11.15 -3.46
N PRO A 195 -1.87 11.13 -2.86
CA PRO A 195 -0.79 10.28 -3.32
C PRO A 195 -0.83 8.89 -2.69
N ASP A 196 -0.24 7.92 -3.39
CA ASP A 196 0.14 6.63 -2.81
C ASP A 196 1.63 6.38 -3.02
N ILE A 197 2.35 6.03 -1.96
CA ILE A 197 3.79 5.76 -2.02
C ILE A 197 4.08 4.27 -1.86
N ALA A 198 4.98 3.74 -2.68
CA ALA A 198 5.54 2.41 -2.53
C ALA A 198 7.07 2.50 -2.51
N CYS A 199 7.70 1.76 -1.60
CA CYS A 199 9.13 1.85 -1.35
C CYS A 199 9.84 0.49 -1.38
N CYS A 200 11.14 0.50 -1.67
CA CYS A 200 11.96 -0.69 -1.71
C CYS A 200 13.46 -0.35 -1.57
N ASP A 201 14.20 -1.12 -0.78
CA ASP A 201 15.63 -0.97 -0.48
C ASP A 201 16.57 -1.76 -1.41
N THR A 202 16.10 -2.13 -2.61
CA THR A 202 16.91 -2.90 -3.57
C THR A 202 17.89 -2.04 -4.36
N GLN A 203 17.73 -0.71 -4.30
CA GLN A 203 18.56 0.28 -4.99
C GLN A 203 19.32 1.16 -3.97
N ASN A 204 19.83 2.31 -4.39
CA ASN A 204 20.60 3.19 -3.51
C ASN A 204 19.73 3.80 -2.40
N ASP A 205 20.34 4.29 -1.32
CA ASP A 205 19.66 4.79 -0.11
C ASP A 205 18.87 6.12 -0.28
N TRP A 206 19.01 6.76 -1.44
CA TRP A 206 18.20 7.91 -1.88
C TRP A 206 17.08 7.51 -2.85
N GLU A 207 17.11 6.31 -3.42
CA GLU A 207 16.07 5.78 -4.30
C GLU A 207 14.97 5.16 -3.44
N PHE A 208 14.01 6.01 -3.07
CA PHE A 208 12.95 5.62 -2.16
C PHE A 208 11.97 4.63 -2.80
N GLY A 209 11.70 4.75 -4.10
CA GLY A 209 10.64 4.01 -4.79
C GLY A 209 9.83 4.92 -5.70
N VAL A 210 8.50 4.89 -5.56
CA VAL A 210 7.56 5.59 -6.43
C VAL A 210 6.42 6.23 -5.64
N ILE A 211 5.97 7.40 -6.09
CA ILE A 211 4.72 8.05 -5.66
C ILE A 211 3.77 8.10 -6.86
N ALA A 212 2.61 7.49 -6.74
CA ALA A 212 1.52 7.60 -7.71
C ALA A 212 0.52 8.66 -7.25
N PHE A 213 0.01 9.47 -8.17
CA PHE A 213 -1.05 10.45 -7.89
C PHE A 213 -1.77 10.85 -9.18
N VAL A 214 -2.88 11.56 -9.05
CA VAL A 214 -3.57 12.22 -10.15
C VAL A 214 -3.37 13.72 -10.03
N ALA A 215 -3.11 14.40 -11.14
CA ALA A 215 -2.96 15.86 -11.18
C ALA A 215 -3.33 16.41 -12.56
N SER A 216 -3.37 17.74 -12.65
CA SER A 216 -3.57 18.48 -13.90
C SER A 216 -2.35 19.34 -14.23
N THR A 217 -2.13 19.60 -15.52
CA THR A 217 -1.08 20.53 -15.94
C THR A 217 -1.41 21.23 -17.25
N GLU A 218 -1.03 22.51 -17.33
CA GLU A 218 -1.05 23.32 -18.56
C GLU A 218 0.30 23.32 -19.28
N TYR A 219 1.22 22.40 -18.93
CA TYR A 219 2.57 22.36 -19.50
C TYR A 219 2.56 22.38 -21.03
N GLU A 220 3.28 23.35 -21.61
CA GLU A 220 3.19 23.67 -23.03
C GLU A 220 3.51 22.44 -23.91
N GLY A 221 2.56 22.08 -24.78
CA GLY A 221 2.67 20.96 -25.70
C GLY A 221 2.18 19.61 -25.13
N TYR A 222 2.11 19.48 -23.80
CA TYR A 222 1.74 18.22 -23.14
C TYR A 222 0.76 18.42 -21.97
N PRO A 223 -0.37 19.15 -22.16
CA PRO A 223 -1.33 19.38 -21.09
C PRO A 223 -2.13 18.11 -20.77
N CYS A 224 -2.61 18.00 -19.52
CA CYS A 224 -3.58 16.99 -19.12
C CYS A 224 -4.52 17.53 -18.03
N VAL A 225 -5.70 16.92 -17.91
CA VAL A 225 -6.70 17.22 -16.89
C VAL A 225 -7.00 15.95 -16.13
N ASN A 226 -6.64 15.92 -14.84
CA ASN A 226 -6.74 14.74 -13.97
C ASN A 226 -6.13 13.50 -14.65
N GLY A 227 -4.86 13.60 -15.05
CA GLY A 227 -4.13 12.50 -15.67
C GLY A 227 -3.34 11.68 -14.65
N PRO A 228 -2.94 10.44 -14.98
CA PRO A 228 -2.08 9.62 -14.14
C PRO A 228 -0.67 10.18 -14.10
N HIS A 229 -0.14 10.33 -12.88
CA HIS A 229 1.21 10.80 -12.61
C HIS A 229 2.00 9.82 -11.75
N MET A 230 3.30 9.74 -12.03
CA MET A 230 4.27 8.96 -11.28
C MET A 230 5.47 9.85 -10.94
N LEU A 231 5.93 9.82 -9.70
CA LEU A 231 7.15 10.50 -9.27
C LEU A 231 8.15 9.50 -8.68
N PHE A 232 9.41 9.60 -9.09
CA PHE A 232 10.51 8.76 -8.61
C PHE A 232 11.80 9.59 -8.57
N ALA A 233 12.76 9.15 -7.76
CA ALA A 233 14.06 9.82 -7.61
C ALA A 233 14.87 9.80 -8.92
N ASP A 234 15.70 10.82 -9.16
CA ASP A 234 16.67 10.78 -10.25
C ASP A 234 17.73 9.68 -9.99
N PRO A 235 17.84 8.63 -10.82
CA PRO A 235 18.80 7.54 -10.61
C PRO A 235 20.25 7.94 -10.92
N THR A 236 20.47 9.10 -11.56
CA THR A 236 21.79 9.51 -12.09
C THR A 236 22.55 10.49 -11.21
N GLU A 237 21.90 11.16 -10.26
CA GLU A 237 22.52 12.16 -9.40
C GLU A 237 22.70 11.67 -7.95
N GLN A 238 23.96 11.44 -7.57
CA GLN A 238 24.34 11.09 -6.19
C GLN A 238 24.28 12.33 -5.27
N GLY A 239 23.52 12.26 -4.18
CA GLY A 239 23.88 12.90 -2.91
C GLY A 239 23.93 14.43 -2.80
N GLU A 240 23.65 15.23 -3.84
CA GLU A 240 23.68 16.70 -3.76
C GLU A 240 22.29 17.36 -3.96
N GLN A 241 21.39 17.10 -2.99
CA GLN A 241 20.04 17.68 -2.86
C GLN A 241 19.04 17.14 -3.92
N GLY A 242 18.47 15.97 -3.58
CA GLY A 242 17.74 15.03 -4.44
C GLY A 242 16.83 15.61 -5.51
N TYR A 243 17.07 15.24 -6.76
CA TYR A 243 16.12 15.48 -7.85
C TYR A 243 15.09 14.36 -7.92
N ALA A 244 13.92 14.70 -8.45
CA ALA A 244 12.93 13.72 -8.84
C ALA A 244 12.36 14.06 -10.20
N TYR A 245 11.97 13.02 -10.93
CA TYR A 245 11.19 13.15 -12.15
C TYR A 245 9.72 13.01 -11.82
N ILE A 246 8.91 13.95 -12.31
CA ILE A 246 7.48 13.72 -12.52
C ILE A 246 7.30 13.16 -13.93
N SER A 247 6.53 12.10 -14.04
CA SER A 247 6.13 11.49 -15.28
C SER A 247 4.61 11.49 -15.41
N TRP A 248 4.09 11.78 -16.61
CA TRP A 248 2.64 11.83 -16.85
C TRP A 248 2.25 11.41 -18.27
N TRP A 249 0.97 11.06 -18.44
CA TRP A 249 0.36 10.79 -19.73
C TRP A 249 -0.70 11.84 -20.07
N THR A 250 -0.71 12.31 -21.31
CA THR A 250 -1.71 13.27 -21.79
C THR A 250 -2.97 12.62 -22.36
N THR A 251 -2.98 11.29 -22.50
CA THR A 251 -4.06 10.53 -23.16
C THR A 251 -5.14 10.06 -22.19
N PHE A 252 -4.82 9.90 -20.91
CA PHE A 252 -5.69 9.31 -19.89
C PHE A 252 -6.26 10.38 -18.97
N ASN A 253 -6.93 11.39 -19.55
CA ASN A 253 -7.60 12.43 -18.77
C ASN A 253 -8.84 11.86 -18.06
N GLY A 254 -9.16 12.39 -16.88
CA GLY A 254 -10.32 11.95 -16.10
C GLY A 254 -10.08 10.71 -15.24
N SER A 255 -8.82 10.46 -14.86
CA SER A 255 -8.50 9.60 -13.71
C SER A 255 -8.94 10.27 -12.40
N ALA A 256 -9.22 9.47 -11.38
CA ALA A 256 -9.70 9.99 -10.10
C ALA A 256 -8.91 9.47 -8.89
N HIS A 257 -8.32 8.28 -8.96
CA HIS A 257 -7.58 7.72 -7.82
C HIS A 257 -6.31 7.02 -8.28
N ALA A 258 -5.36 6.87 -7.36
CA ALA A 258 -4.08 6.23 -7.60
C ALA A 258 -3.69 5.27 -6.47
N SER A 259 -2.98 4.20 -6.83
CA SER A 259 -2.29 3.31 -5.89
C SER A 259 -0.94 2.87 -6.46
N ALA A 260 0.02 2.55 -5.59
CA ALA A 260 1.37 2.19 -5.96
C ALA A 260 1.84 0.90 -5.29
N SER A 261 2.65 0.11 -6.01
CA SER A 261 3.34 -1.06 -5.48
C SER A 261 4.69 -1.24 -6.16
N ILE A 262 5.63 -1.90 -5.49
CA ILE A 262 6.91 -2.31 -6.08
C ILE A 262 7.05 -3.82 -5.93
N ASP A 263 7.17 -4.51 -7.06
CA ASP A 263 7.62 -5.88 -7.07
C ASP A 263 9.13 -5.90 -6.79
N ARG A 264 9.48 -6.19 -5.54
CA ARG A 264 10.87 -6.20 -5.07
C ARG A 264 11.72 -7.31 -5.69
N VAL A 265 11.09 -8.37 -6.21
CA VAL A 265 11.81 -9.50 -6.83
C VAL A 265 12.24 -9.12 -8.24
N THR A 266 11.33 -8.53 -9.01
CA THR A 266 11.61 -8.14 -10.40
C THR A 266 12.13 -6.70 -10.53
N ASN A 267 12.10 -5.91 -9.46
CA ASN A 267 12.38 -4.48 -9.42
C ASN A 267 11.52 -3.68 -10.41
N MET A 268 10.20 -3.94 -10.39
CA MET A 268 9.23 -3.24 -11.21
C MET A 268 8.29 -2.42 -10.33
N MET A 269 8.16 -1.14 -10.67
CA MET A 269 7.14 -0.23 -10.12
C MET A 269 5.83 -0.46 -10.86
N TYR A 270 4.72 -0.52 -10.11
CA TYR A 270 3.36 -0.61 -10.62
C TYR A 270 2.52 0.48 -9.98
N CYS A 271 1.88 1.32 -10.80
CA CYS A 271 0.89 2.29 -10.35
C CYS A 271 -0.46 1.97 -10.98
N ALA A 272 -1.50 1.81 -10.18
CA ALA A 272 -2.86 1.59 -10.64
C ALA A 272 -3.68 2.88 -10.57
N TYR A 273 -4.51 3.12 -11.58
CA TYR A 273 -5.42 4.25 -11.65
C TYR A 273 -6.77 3.79 -12.15
N ASP A 274 -7.85 4.41 -11.70
CA ASP A 274 -9.09 4.37 -12.47
C ASP A 274 -9.06 5.46 -13.54
N TRP A 275 -9.79 5.23 -14.63
CA TRP A 275 -9.84 6.15 -15.74
C TRP A 275 -11.17 6.07 -16.46
N TYR A 276 -11.83 7.23 -16.62
CA TYR A 276 -13.06 7.29 -17.39
C TYR A 276 -12.80 7.12 -18.88
N ASN A 277 -13.21 5.98 -19.42
CA ASN A 277 -13.12 5.69 -20.84
C ASN A 277 -14.38 6.20 -21.56
N ASP A 278 -14.26 7.34 -22.23
CA ASP A 278 -15.33 7.96 -23.02
C ASP A 278 -15.94 7.01 -24.07
N SER A 279 -15.16 6.04 -24.58
CA SER A 279 -15.60 5.15 -25.65
C SER A 279 -16.55 4.07 -25.14
N SER A 280 -16.27 3.52 -23.95
CA SER A 280 -17.13 2.52 -23.28
C SER A 280 -18.16 3.15 -22.35
N ALA A 281 -17.96 4.42 -21.96
CA ALA A 281 -18.70 5.12 -20.92
C ALA A 281 -18.67 4.37 -19.57
N THR A 282 -17.51 3.81 -19.25
CA THR A 282 -17.19 3.11 -17.99
C THR A 282 -15.90 3.65 -17.40
N TYR A 283 -15.61 3.32 -16.14
CA TYR A 283 -14.26 3.44 -15.62
C TYR A 283 -13.51 2.12 -15.81
N ASP A 284 -12.39 2.20 -16.52
CA ASP A 284 -11.45 1.09 -16.67
C ASP A 284 -10.31 1.25 -15.66
N ILE A 285 -9.51 0.18 -15.49
CA ILE A 285 -8.30 0.24 -14.67
C ILE A 285 -7.07 0.38 -15.57
N LEU A 286 -6.22 1.35 -15.26
CA LEU A 286 -4.89 1.50 -15.84
C LEU A 286 -3.85 0.93 -14.88
N VAL A 287 -2.92 0.13 -15.38
CA VAL A 287 -1.75 -0.34 -14.63
C VAL A 287 -0.49 0.11 -15.34
N TRP A 288 0.21 1.06 -14.73
CA TRP A 288 1.43 1.66 -15.23
C TRP A 288 2.66 0.97 -14.65
N LYS A 289 3.39 0.25 -15.51
CA LYS A 289 4.60 -0.51 -15.19
C LYS A 289 5.86 0.22 -15.65
N ARG A 290 6.86 0.32 -14.76
CA ARG A 290 8.17 0.96 -15.03
C ARG A 290 9.30 0.26 -14.25
N SER A 291 10.52 0.23 -14.79
CA SER A 291 11.67 -0.34 -14.08
C SER A 291 12.06 0.53 -12.90
N PHE A 292 12.29 -0.07 -11.73
CA PHE A 292 12.88 0.63 -10.59
C PHE A 292 14.41 0.72 -10.68
N VAL A 293 15.06 -0.22 -11.36
CA VAL A 293 16.53 -0.23 -11.54
C VAL A 293 17.00 0.86 -12.50
N ASP A 294 16.29 1.03 -13.61
CA ASP A 294 16.59 2.06 -14.59
C ASP A 294 15.30 2.71 -15.08
N PRO A 295 14.71 3.63 -14.27
CA PRO A 295 13.44 4.26 -14.63
C PRO A 295 13.57 5.21 -15.82
N LEU A 296 14.78 5.58 -16.24
CA LEU A 296 14.99 6.48 -17.39
C LEU A 296 15.34 5.72 -18.68
N GLU A 297 15.76 4.45 -18.59
CA GLU A 297 16.03 3.61 -19.76
C GLU A 297 14.74 3.04 -20.37
N GLY A 298 14.47 3.43 -21.61
CA GLY A 298 13.33 2.96 -22.38
C GLY A 298 12.03 3.71 -22.09
N PHE A 299 10.92 3.19 -22.61
CA PHE A 299 9.59 3.71 -22.29
C PHE A 299 8.97 2.83 -21.21
N SER A 300 8.28 3.46 -20.27
CA SER A 300 7.35 2.74 -19.41
C SER A 300 6.18 2.15 -20.23
N THR A 301 5.40 1.28 -19.61
CA THR A 301 4.23 0.67 -20.25
C THR A 301 3.00 0.90 -19.40
N ILE A 302 1.95 1.48 -19.97
CA ILE A 302 0.64 1.58 -19.31
C ILE A 302 -0.32 0.61 -19.98
N MET A 303 -0.97 -0.20 -19.14
CA MET A 303 -1.88 -1.28 -19.52
C MET A 303 -3.30 -0.88 -19.14
N GLU A 304 -4.16 -0.68 -20.11
CA GLU A 304 -5.60 -0.55 -19.88
C GLU A 304 -6.20 -1.94 -19.76
N ILE A 305 -6.86 -2.20 -18.63
CA ILE A 305 -7.64 -3.40 -18.36
C ILE A 305 -9.11 -3.02 -18.57
N PRO A 306 -9.67 -3.28 -19.76
CA PRO A 306 -11.02 -2.85 -20.09
C PRO A 306 -12.06 -3.61 -19.27
N THR A 307 -13.07 -2.90 -18.78
CA THR A 307 -14.15 -3.46 -17.98
C THR A 307 -15.51 -3.22 -18.66
N SER A 308 -16.55 -3.90 -18.17
CA SER A 308 -17.94 -3.66 -18.60
C SER A 308 -18.81 -3.04 -17.50
N TYR A 309 -18.16 -2.53 -16.46
CA TYR A 309 -18.72 -2.00 -15.22
C TYR A 309 -17.89 -0.80 -14.78
N TYR A 310 -18.34 -0.04 -13.79
CA TYR A 310 -17.60 1.08 -13.23
C TYR A 310 -16.54 0.55 -12.25
N ALA A 311 -15.29 0.46 -12.70
CA ALA A 311 -14.17 0.06 -11.85
C ALA A 311 -13.52 1.28 -11.20
N MET A 312 -13.62 1.43 -9.88
CA MET A 312 -13.14 2.63 -9.17
C MET A 312 -12.39 2.29 -7.88
N TYR A 313 -11.60 3.25 -7.39
CA TYR A 313 -10.83 3.12 -6.13
C TYR A 313 -9.86 1.92 -6.15
N PRO A 314 -8.91 1.87 -7.10
CA PRO A 314 -7.98 0.77 -7.20
C PRO A 314 -6.98 0.76 -6.05
N SER A 315 -6.63 -0.43 -5.58
CA SER A 315 -5.43 -0.69 -4.77
C SER A 315 -4.62 -1.82 -5.41
N VAL A 316 -3.29 -1.69 -5.48
CA VAL A 316 -2.40 -2.60 -6.21
C VAL A 316 -1.36 -3.28 -5.32
N ALA A 317 -1.14 -4.58 -5.55
CA ALA A 317 -0.06 -5.36 -4.95
C ALA A 317 0.70 -6.15 -6.03
N ALA A 318 2.03 -6.19 -5.94
CA ALA A 318 2.87 -6.92 -6.88
C ALA A 318 4.06 -7.63 -6.22
N TYR A 319 4.37 -8.85 -6.66
CA TYR A 319 5.52 -9.63 -6.23
C TYR A 319 5.79 -10.79 -7.20
N ASP A 320 7.05 -10.96 -7.60
CA ASP A 320 7.53 -12.05 -8.46
C ASP A 320 6.70 -12.23 -9.74
N ASP A 321 6.51 -11.14 -10.50
CA ASP A 321 5.70 -11.06 -11.73
C ASP A 321 4.20 -11.34 -11.52
N HIS A 322 3.73 -11.57 -10.29
CA HIS A 322 2.30 -11.53 -9.99
C HIS A 322 1.87 -10.10 -9.67
N VAL A 323 0.75 -9.67 -10.25
CA VAL A 323 0.19 -8.33 -10.06
C VAL A 323 -1.30 -8.45 -9.83
N VAL A 324 -1.80 -7.85 -8.76
CA VAL A 324 -3.21 -7.83 -8.39
C VAL A 324 -3.66 -6.39 -8.20
N VAL A 325 -4.81 -6.06 -8.78
CA VAL A 325 -5.53 -4.82 -8.52
C VAL A 325 -6.91 -5.18 -8.00
N VAL A 326 -7.26 -4.69 -6.81
CA VAL A 326 -8.62 -4.73 -6.30
C VAL A 326 -9.29 -3.38 -6.54
N CYS A 327 -10.57 -3.38 -6.88
CA CYS A 327 -11.35 -2.15 -7.07
C CYS A 327 -12.83 -2.40 -6.79
N GLN A 328 -13.58 -1.33 -6.59
CA GLN A 328 -15.04 -1.39 -6.57
C GLN A 328 -15.58 -1.66 -7.96
N SER A 329 -16.69 -2.40 -8.05
CA SER A 329 -17.43 -2.69 -9.27
C SER A 329 -18.93 -2.53 -9.03
N ASP A 330 -19.65 -1.96 -10.02
CA ASP A 330 -21.12 -1.88 -10.01
C ASP A 330 -21.80 -2.99 -10.82
N GLU A 331 -21.06 -4.04 -11.20
CA GLU A 331 -21.51 -5.07 -12.14
C GLU A 331 -22.80 -5.79 -11.70
N HIS A 332 -22.98 -6.00 -10.39
CA HIS A 332 -24.15 -6.69 -9.84
C HIS A 332 -25.27 -5.77 -9.34
N LEU A 333 -25.24 -4.47 -9.72
CA LEU A 333 -26.21 -3.42 -9.33
C LEU A 333 -26.06 -2.87 -7.90
N ASN A 334 -25.07 -3.36 -7.16
CA ASN A 334 -24.52 -2.86 -5.90
C ASN A 334 -23.00 -2.71 -6.09
N GLN A 335 -22.32 -2.08 -5.14
CA GLN A 335 -20.86 -2.04 -5.12
C GLN A 335 -20.30 -3.35 -4.58
N ASP A 336 -19.47 -4.03 -5.36
CA ASP A 336 -18.74 -5.23 -4.96
C ASP A 336 -17.23 -4.99 -5.08
N ILE A 337 -16.42 -5.86 -4.47
CA ILE A 337 -14.96 -5.81 -4.61
C ILE A 337 -14.51 -6.85 -5.63
N VAL A 338 -14.10 -6.37 -6.81
CA VAL A 338 -13.55 -7.19 -7.88
C VAL A 338 -12.02 -7.24 -7.78
N CYS A 339 -11.45 -8.39 -8.11
CA CYS A 339 -10.01 -8.60 -8.18
C CYS A 339 -9.59 -8.87 -9.63
N LEU A 340 -8.78 -7.97 -10.19
CA LEU A 340 -8.12 -8.12 -11.47
C LEU A 340 -6.70 -8.62 -11.21
N TYR A 341 -6.34 -9.80 -11.73
CA TYR A 341 -5.04 -10.40 -11.44
C TYR A 341 -4.31 -10.86 -12.70
N SER A 342 -2.99 -10.74 -12.65
CA SER A 342 -2.04 -11.22 -13.65
C SER A 342 -0.97 -12.08 -12.98
N LEU A 343 -0.69 -13.24 -13.58
CA LEU A 343 0.34 -14.17 -13.12
C LEU A 343 1.58 -14.18 -14.03
N ASP A 344 1.71 -13.20 -14.94
CA ASP A 344 2.73 -13.19 -15.99
C ASP A 344 3.31 -11.79 -16.26
N GLY A 345 3.29 -10.94 -15.24
CA GLY A 345 3.86 -9.59 -15.24
C GLY A 345 3.01 -8.58 -16.02
N GLY A 346 1.69 -8.81 -16.10
CA GLY A 346 0.72 -7.95 -16.77
C GLY A 346 0.44 -8.30 -18.24
N LYS A 347 0.93 -9.42 -18.78
CA LYS A 347 0.70 -9.80 -20.19
C LYS A 347 -0.72 -10.30 -20.41
N THR A 348 -1.26 -11.04 -19.45
CA THR A 348 -2.65 -11.49 -19.43
C THR A 348 -3.28 -11.23 -18.07
N TRP A 349 -4.57 -10.94 -18.08
CA TRP A 349 -5.34 -10.61 -16.88
C TRP A 349 -6.56 -11.52 -16.78
N ASN A 350 -7.01 -11.75 -15.55
CA ASN A 350 -8.22 -12.49 -15.23
C ASN A 350 -8.96 -11.74 -14.12
N GLN A 351 -10.20 -12.15 -13.87
CA GLN A 351 -11.09 -11.54 -12.90
C GLN A 351 -11.60 -12.59 -11.90
N SER A 352 -11.71 -12.20 -10.64
CA SER A 352 -12.44 -12.87 -9.57
C SER A 352 -13.14 -11.82 -8.71
N TYR A 353 -13.86 -12.24 -7.67
CA TYR A 353 -14.41 -11.33 -6.66
C TYR A 353 -13.80 -11.66 -5.31
N VAL A 354 -13.39 -10.61 -4.60
CA VAL A 354 -13.04 -10.70 -3.18
C VAL A 354 -14.33 -10.94 -2.38
N THR A 355 -15.37 -10.17 -2.72
CA THR A 355 -16.73 -10.30 -2.20
C THR A 355 -17.71 -9.78 -3.26
N SER A 356 -18.93 -10.30 -3.24
CA SER A 356 -20.03 -9.82 -4.09
C SER A 356 -21.37 -10.09 -3.42
N SER A 357 -21.56 -9.51 -2.24
CA SER A 357 -22.76 -9.79 -1.43
C SER A 357 -23.97 -9.04 -2.00
N SER A 358 -25.05 -8.90 -1.22
CA SER A 358 -26.18 -8.04 -1.60
C SER A 358 -26.04 -6.59 -1.09
N ASN A 359 -25.02 -6.32 -0.29
CA ASN A 359 -24.75 -5.00 0.28
C ASN A 359 -23.71 -4.26 -0.57
N ASP A 360 -23.48 -2.99 -0.26
CA ASP A 360 -22.38 -2.26 -0.87
C ASP A 360 -21.09 -2.55 -0.08
N GLU A 361 -20.09 -3.10 -0.78
CA GLU A 361 -18.72 -3.25 -0.31
C GLU A 361 -17.83 -2.18 -0.95
N LEU A 362 -17.16 -1.40 -0.11
CA LEU A 362 -16.61 -0.10 -0.49
C LEU A 362 -15.14 0.04 -0.08
N TYR A 363 -14.43 0.88 -0.84
CA TYR A 363 -13.08 1.38 -0.59
C TYR A 363 -12.07 0.28 -0.24
N PRO A 364 -11.76 -0.62 -1.19
CA PRO A 364 -10.86 -1.73 -0.92
C PRO A 364 -9.41 -1.25 -0.78
N ASP A 365 -8.64 -1.97 0.02
CA ASP A 365 -7.19 -1.82 0.09
C ASP A 365 -6.51 -3.19 0.11
N ILE A 366 -5.39 -3.34 -0.61
CA ILE A 366 -4.68 -4.62 -0.77
C ILE A 366 -3.24 -4.54 -0.24
N THR A 367 -2.83 -5.56 0.50
CA THR A 367 -1.45 -5.72 0.96
C THR A 367 -0.99 -7.17 0.87
N ILE A 368 0.33 -7.39 0.89
CA ILE A 368 0.93 -8.71 0.90
C ILE A 368 1.33 -9.04 2.33
N SER A 369 0.87 -10.18 2.85
CA SER A 369 1.21 -10.72 4.16
C SER A 369 1.89 -12.07 4.00
N GLY A 370 3.23 -12.08 4.04
CA GLY A 370 4.00 -13.30 3.73
C GLY A 370 3.80 -13.73 2.28
N ASP A 371 3.16 -14.88 2.06
CA ASP A 371 2.80 -15.42 0.74
C ASP A 371 1.32 -15.21 0.37
N LYS A 372 0.57 -14.48 1.20
CA LYS A 372 -0.86 -14.23 1.02
C LYS A 372 -1.13 -12.79 0.62
N LEU A 373 -2.22 -12.60 -0.10
CA LEU A 373 -2.86 -11.30 -0.27
C LEU A 373 -3.88 -11.11 0.83
N ILE A 374 -3.96 -9.90 1.37
CA ILE A 374 -5.02 -9.45 2.29
C ILE A 374 -5.72 -8.26 1.66
N CYS A 375 -7.03 -8.36 1.45
CA CYS A 375 -7.88 -7.28 0.98
C CYS A 375 -8.79 -6.83 2.11
N THR A 376 -8.70 -5.57 2.52
CA THR A 376 -9.68 -4.95 3.43
C THR A 376 -10.75 -4.21 2.63
N PHE A 377 -11.95 -4.09 3.18
CA PHE A 377 -13.04 -3.30 2.61
C PHE A 377 -14.08 -2.95 3.67
N ILE A 378 -14.95 -1.99 3.37
CA ILE A 378 -15.99 -1.51 4.28
C ILE A 378 -17.35 -1.99 3.80
N GLU A 379 -18.12 -2.61 4.70
CA GLU A 379 -19.49 -3.04 4.44
C GLU A 379 -20.35 -2.62 5.66
N ASN A 380 -21.48 -1.94 5.42
CA ASN A 380 -22.44 -1.54 6.46
C ASN A 380 -21.84 -0.79 7.68
N GLY A 381 -20.75 -0.04 7.48
CA GLY A 381 -20.08 0.70 8.56
C GLY A 381 -19.16 -0.17 9.43
N ASN A 382 -18.75 -1.33 8.93
CA ASN A 382 -17.76 -2.22 9.53
C ASN A 382 -16.60 -2.47 8.55
N LEU A 383 -15.42 -2.72 9.10
CA LEU A 383 -14.22 -3.06 8.36
C LEU A 383 -14.07 -4.59 8.32
N TYR A 384 -13.97 -5.14 7.13
CA TYR A 384 -13.72 -6.55 6.89
C TYR A 384 -12.37 -6.76 6.22
N TYR A 385 -11.85 -7.99 6.29
CA TYR A 385 -10.84 -8.46 5.35
C TYR A 385 -11.16 -9.84 4.80
N SER A 386 -10.61 -10.11 3.62
CA SER A 386 -10.51 -11.44 3.02
C SER A 386 -9.06 -11.69 2.59
N SER A 387 -8.69 -12.97 2.47
CA SER A 387 -7.34 -13.39 2.11
C SER A 387 -7.32 -14.31 0.90
N SER A 388 -6.24 -14.27 0.13
CA SER A 388 -5.98 -15.17 -1.00
C SER A 388 -4.59 -15.79 -0.89
N GLU A 389 -4.51 -17.10 -1.12
CA GLU A 389 -3.25 -17.88 -1.14
C GLU A 389 -2.79 -18.21 -2.57
N ASP A 390 -3.54 -17.76 -3.58
CA ASP A 390 -3.36 -18.11 -4.99
C ASP A 390 -3.37 -16.87 -5.90
N TRP A 391 -2.88 -15.75 -5.37
CA TRP A 391 -2.70 -14.48 -6.10
C TRP A 391 -4.00 -13.93 -6.71
N GLY A 392 -5.08 -13.99 -5.94
CA GLY A 392 -6.37 -13.40 -6.29
C GLY A 392 -7.26 -14.30 -7.14
N VAL A 393 -6.92 -15.58 -7.34
CA VAL A 393 -7.78 -16.52 -8.06
C VAL A 393 -8.99 -16.90 -7.18
N THR A 394 -8.77 -17.17 -5.90
CA THR A 394 -9.80 -17.43 -4.90
C THR A 394 -9.56 -16.64 -3.62
N TRP A 395 -10.65 -16.37 -2.90
CA TRP A 395 -10.68 -15.54 -1.69
C TRP A 395 -11.41 -16.27 -0.56
N SER A 396 -10.97 -16.04 0.67
CA SER A 396 -11.64 -16.58 1.86
C SER A 396 -12.96 -15.86 2.14
N GLU A 397 -13.81 -16.45 2.98
CA GLU A 397 -14.96 -15.73 3.52
C GLU A 397 -14.49 -14.47 4.28
N PRO A 398 -15.17 -13.32 4.13
CA PRO A 398 -14.84 -12.10 4.86
C PRO A 398 -14.90 -12.26 6.38
N ILE A 399 -13.96 -11.63 7.08
CA ILE A 399 -13.88 -11.60 8.54
C ILE A 399 -13.87 -10.15 9.00
N GLU A 400 -14.75 -9.83 9.94
CA GLU A 400 -14.85 -8.50 10.56
C GLU A 400 -13.63 -8.22 11.44
N ILE A 401 -13.13 -6.98 11.39
CA ILE A 401 -11.94 -6.52 12.14
C ILE A 401 -12.36 -5.67 13.33
N ASN A 402 -13.23 -4.69 13.12
CA ASN A 402 -13.65 -3.79 14.18
C ASN A 402 -14.52 -4.50 15.22
N ASP A 403 -14.48 -4.01 16.46
CA ASP A 403 -15.16 -4.57 17.61
C ASP A 403 -16.48 -3.85 17.95
N VAL A 404 -16.72 -2.69 17.33
CA VAL A 404 -17.94 -1.88 17.52
C VAL A 404 -18.65 -1.72 16.19
N ASP A 405 -19.82 -2.35 16.12
CA ASP A 405 -20.67 -2.45 14.93
C ASP A 405 -21.18 -1.08 14.42
N GLY A 406 -21.07 -0.87 13.11
CA GLY A 406 -21.64 0.25 12.37
C GLY A 406 -20.98 1.61 12.67
N LYS A 407 -19.69 1.61 13.05
CA LYS A 407 -18.97 2.84 13.44
C LYS A 407 -17.82 3.24 12.52
N VAL A 408 -17.35 2.35 11.66
CA VAL A 408 -16.30 2.66 10.68
C VAL A 408 -16.84 3.69 9.67
N VAL A 409 -16.05 4.75 9.42
CA VAL A 409 -16.38 5.76 8.40
C VAL A 409 -16.27 5.12 7.02
N SER A 410 -17.31 5.28 6.20
CA SER A 410 -17.34 4.75 4.84
C SER A 410 -17.07 5.87 3.82
N GLU A 411 -15.80 6.22 3.69
CA GLU A 411 -15.25 7.15 2.71
C GLU A 411 -13.90 6.64 2.19
N TYR A 412 -13.49 7.07 1.00
CA TYR A 412 -12.19 6.70 0.43
C TYR A 412 -11.05 7.02 1.42
N ARG A 413 -10.10 6.08 1.56
CA ARG A 413 -8.98 6.15 2.51
C ARG A 413 -9.38 6.26 3.99
N SER A 414 -10.61 5.95 4.38
CA SER A 414 -10.99 5.83 5.79
C SER A 414 -10.44 4.59 6.49
N ALA A 415 -9.80 3.69 5.74
CA ALA A 415 -9.02 2.58 6.25
C ALA A 415 -7.75 2.39 5.41
N GLY A 416 -6.73 1.78 6.02
CA GLY A 416 -5.50 1.38 5.35
C GLY A 416 -4.92 0.12 5.97
N ALA A 417 -4.24 -0.69 5.16
CA ALA A 417 -3.66 -1.96 5.57
C ALA A 417 -2.15 -2.03 5.35
N CYS A 418 -1.47 -2.79 6.20
CA CYS A 418 -0.09 -3.22 6.01
C CYS A 418 0.00 -4.73 6.23
N GLU A 419 1.18 -5.33 6.04
CA GLU A 419 1.37 -6.79 6.04
C GLU A 419 0.73 -7.54 7.24
N SER A 420 0.54 -6.90 8.39
CA SER A 420 0.05 -7.57 9.60
C SER A 420 -1.09 -6.86 10.32
N ALA A 421 -1.57 -5.72 9.83
CA ALA A 421 -2.54 -4.91 10.54
C ALA A 421 -3.34 -3.97 9.63
N ALA A 422 -4.48 -3.51 10.14
CA ALA A 422 -5.28 -2.45 9.57
C ALA A 422 -5.43 -1.28 10.55
N VAL A 423 -5.61 -0.09 9.99
CA VAL A 423 -6.04 1.12 10.67
C VAL A 423 -7.31 1.66 10.04
N TRP A 424 -8.18 2.30 10.83
CA TRP A 424 -9.42 2.87 10.31
C TRP A 424 -9.90 4.07 11.10
N THR A 425 -10.68 4.93 10.45
CA THR A 425 -11.44 6.02 11.05
C THR A 425 -12.78 5.51 11.59
N ASP A 426 -13.12 5.88 12.81
CA ASP A 426 -14.29 5.37 13.52
C ASP A 426 -15.03 6.50 14.25
N THR A 427 -16.35 6.37 14.35
CA THR A 427 -17.28 7.38 14.90
C THR A 427 -17.89 6.98 16.24
N ARG A 428 -17.30 6.00 16.95
CA ARG A 428 -17.78 5.59 18.28
C ARG A 428 -17.59 6.67 19.35
N GLY A 429 -16.64 7.58 19.14
CA GLY A 429 -16.33 8.72 20.00
C GLY A 429 -17.26 9.93 19.82
N ASN A 430 -16.86 11.06 20.41
CA ASN A 430 -17.52 12.35 20.15
C ASN A 430 -16.96 13.06 18.90
N SER A 431 -15.80 12.61 18.44
CA SER A 431 -15.03 12.97 17.25
C SER A 431 -14.85 11.72 16.37
N MET A 432 -14.36 11.93 15.14
CA MET A 432 -13.74 10.84 14.37
C MET A 432 -12.36 10.57 14.96
N ASP A 433 -12.07 9.31 15.27
CA ASP A 433 -10.80 8.88 15.85
C ASP A 433 -10.20 7.75 15.01
N VAL A 434 -8.88 7.52 15.11
CA VAL A 434 -8.19 6.45 14.39
C VAL A 434 -7.94 5.24 15.29
N TYR A 435 -8.33 4.07 14.82
CA TYR A 435 -8.17 2.78 15.50
C TYR A 435 -7.22 1.85 14.73
N PHE A 436 -6.74 0.81 15.40
CA PHE A 436 -5.76 -0.15 14.89
C PHE A 436 -6.10 -1.54 15.40
N ASP A 437 -5.99 -2.55 14.53
CA ASP A 437 -5.96 -3.95 14.94
C ASP A 437 -5.12 -4.80 13.98
N LYS A 438 -4.62 -5.94 14.47
CA LYS A 438 -3.81 -6.87 13.70
C LYS A 438 -4.70 -7.88 13.00
N PHE A 439 -4.41 -8.18 11.73
CA PHE A 439 -5.03 -9.33 11.07
C PHE A 439 -4.64 -10.60 11.80
N PRO A 440 -5.53 -11.59 12.01
CA PRO A 440 -5.20 -12.89 12.59
C PRO A 440 -4.52 -13.79 11.55
N VAL A 441 -3.37 -13.35 11.03
CA VAL A 441 -2.57 -14.04 10.02
C VAL A 441 -1.34 -14.68 10.64
N SER A 442 -0.91 -15.82 10.10
CA SER A 442 0.39 -16.42 10.38
C SER A 442 1.42 -15.87 9.39
N ILE A 443 2.57 -15.41 9.90
CA ILE A 443 3.65 -14.90 9.05
C ILE A 443 4.91 -15.68 9.39
N ILE A 444 5.43 -16.42 8.42
CA ILE A 444 6.64 -17.23 8.60
C ILE A 444 7.88 -16.45 8.20
N THR A 445 8.85 -16.39 9.11
CA THR A 445 10.19 -15.87 8.83
C THR A 445 11.22 -16.89 9.29
N PHE A 446 12.37 -16.98 8.63
CA PHE A 446 13.45 -17.85 9.10
C PHE A 446 14.85 -17.36 8.74
N SER A 447 15.81 -17.73 9.58
CA SER A 447 17.24 -17.48 9.36
C SER A 447 18.03 -18.79 9.31
N VAL A 448 19.14 -18.78 8.57
CA VAL A 448 20.05 -19.92 8.43
C VAL A 448 21.43 -19.52 8.93
N ASP A 449 21.88 -20.15 10.01
CA ASP A 449 23.19 -19.90 10.63
C ASP A 449 24.12 -21.11 10.46
N GLY A 450 25.40 -20.81 10.19
CA GLY A 450 26.50 -21.76 10.26
C GLY A 450 27.02 -21.98 11.69
N GLY A 451 28.10 -22.73 11.83
CA GLY A 451 28.69 -23.14 13.11
C GLY A 451 29.00 -24.63 13.11
N ILE A 452 28.82 -25.31 14.24
CA ILE A 452 28.87 -26.78 14.27
C ILE A 452 27.52 -27.31 13.77
N GLY A 453 27.49 -27.71 12.49
CA GLY A 453 26.27 -28.02 11.74
C GLY A 453 25.54 -26.77 11.25
N LEU A 454 24.29 -26.96 10.84
CA LEU A 454 23.36 -25.89 10.49
C LEU A 454 22.38 -25.66 11.63
N LYS A 455 22.07 -24.39 11.88
CA LYS A 455 20.99 -23.98 12.77
C LYS A 455 20.01 -23.13 11.96
N ILE A 456 18.76 -23.55 11.91
CA ILE A 456 17.68 -22.80 11.27
C ILE A 456 16.75 -22.34 12.38
N THR A 457 16.48 -21.03 12.42
CA THR A 457 15.51 -20.45 13.37
C THR A 457 14.28 -20.06 12.58
N VAL A 458 13.17 -20.76 12.81
CA VAL A 458 11.86 -20.46 12.20
C VAL A 458 11.04 -19.67 13.22
N SER A 459 10.46 -18.55 12.83
CA SER A 459 9.66 -17.67 13.68
C SER A 459 8.29 -17.44 13.07
N ASN A 460 7.26 -17.38 13.92
CA ASN A 460 5.95 -16.86 13.55
C ASN A 460 5.86 -15.40 14.00
N SER A 461 6.03 -14.45 13.08
CA SER A 461 5.87 -13.01 13.33
C SER A 461 4.42 -12.54 13.16
N GLY A 462 3.52 -13.43 12.76
CA GLY A 462 2.09 -13.19 12.69
C GLY A 462 1.41 -13.22 14.06
N SER A 463 0.09 -13.06 14.05
CA SER A 463 -0.81 -13.02 15.22
C SER A 463 -1.67 -14.28 15.35
N ALA A 464 -1.69 -15.16 14.34
CA ALA A 464 -2.36 -16.47 14.40
C ALA A 464 -1.39 -17.64 14.48
N PRO A 465 -1.75 -18.76 15.16
CA PRO A 465 -0.93 -19.96 15.19
C PRO A 465 -0.71 -20.53 13.78
N MET A 466 0.49 -21.08 13.55
CA MET A 466 0.78 -21.86 12.35
C MET A 466 0.83 -23.33 12.72
N GLU A 467 0.24 -24.19 11.91
CA GLU A 467 0.23 -25.64 12.15
C GLU A 467 0.89 -26.40 10.99
N ASN A 468 1.47 -27.56 11.30
CA ASN A 468 2.04 -28.51 10.34
C ASN A 468 3.06 -27.92 9.35
N ILE A 469 3.90 -27.00 9.82
CA ILE A 469 4.91 -26.33 8.99
C ILE A 469 5.94 -27.36 8.51
N GLN A 470 5.90 -27.71 7.23
CA GLN A 470 6.90 -28.60 6.63
C GLN A 470 8.21 -27.85 6.40
N TRP A 471 9.33 -28.52 6.59
CA TRP A 471 10.63 -27.97 6.25
C TRP A 471 11.52 -29.00 5.57
N ASN A 472 12.38 -28.54 4.67
CA ASN A 472 13.42 -29.33 4.04
C ASN A 472 14.74 -28.55 3.99
N VAL A 473 15.84 -29.30 3.94
CA VAL A 473 17.19 -28.77 3.75
C VAL A 473 17.95 -29.70 2.83
N SER A 474 18.46 -29.14 1.73
CA SER A 474 19.34 -29.82 0.78
C SER A 474 20.69 -29.11 0.72
N ILE A 475 21.78 -29.87 0.78
CA ILE A 475 23.14 -29.35 0.74
C ILE A 475 23.89 -29.95 -0.44
N SER A 476 24.28 -29.09 -1.38
CA SER A 476 25.17 -29.45 -2.49
C SER A 476 26.63 -29.36 -2.07
N GLY A 477 27.48 -30.22 -2.63
CA GLY A 477 28.92 -30.29 -2.33
C GLY A 477 29.36 -31.68 -1.86
N LEU A 478 30.62 -31.79 -1.41
CA LEU A 478 31.19 -33.01 -0.85
C LEU A 478 30.74 -33.19 0.61
N ILE A 479 29.47 -33.59 0.77
CA ILE A 479 28.83 -33.86 2.05
C ILE A 479 28.79 -35.36 2.33
N PHE A 480 29.30 -35.75 3.50
CA PHE A 480 29.32 -37.13 3.99
C PHE A 480 28.14 -37.46 4.92
N VAL A 481 27.62 -36.47 5.67
CA VAL A 481 26.48 -36.61 6.60
C VAL A 481 25.59 -35.38 6.51
N GLY A 482 24.27 -35.55 6.57
CA GLY A 482 23.32 -34.44 6.64
C GLY A 482 23.05 -33.74 5.30
N LYS A 483 23.29 -34.43 4.18
CA LYS A 483 23.09 -33.88 2.83
C LYS A 483 21.64 -33.45 2.57
N GLU A 484 20.69 -34.26 3.04
CA GLU A 484 19.26 -33.99 2.96
C GLU A 484 18.67 -34.14 4.38
N SER A 485 17.75 -33.27 4.75
CA SER A 485 17.02 -33.35 6.02
C SER A 485 15.64 -32.72 5.85
N SER A 486 14.63 -33.29 6.51
CA SER A 486 13.26 -32.78 6.45
C SER A 486 12.50 -33.09 7.72
N GLY A 487 11.42 -32.37 7.98
CA GLY A 487 10.53 -32.62 9.10
C GLY A 487 9.35 -31.65 9.12
N SER A 488 8.66 -31.63 10.25
CA SER A 488 7.55 -30.74 10.51
C SER A 488 7.72 -30.01 11.85
N ILE A 489 7.15 -28.82 11.95
CA ILE A 489 6.86 -28.14 13.22
C ILE A 489 5.34 -28.19 13.38
N ASP A 490 4.87 -28.93 14.38
CA ASP A 490 3.44 -29.23 14.54
C ASP A 490 2.61 -27.98 14.79
N VAL A 491 3.05 -27.12 15.71
CA VAL A 491 2.40 -25.83 15.99
C VAL A 491 3.47 -24.80 16.34
N LEU A 492 3.41 -23.62 15.73
CA LEU A 492 4.19 -22.45 16.10
C LEU A 492 3.26 -21.29 16.44
N GLN A 493 3.14 -21.01 17.73
CA GLN A 493 2.30 -19.93 18.26
C GLN A 493 2.82 -18.54 17.86
N PRO A 494 1.96 -17.51 17.80
CA PRO A 494 2.35 -16.13 17.53
C PRO A 494 3.51 -15.66 18.41
N GLY A 495 4.49 -14.98 17.80
CA GLY A 495 5.69 -14.47 18.47
C GLY A 495 6.62 -15.54 19.04
N LYS A 496 6.46 -16.82 18.65
CA LYS A 496 7.35 -17.91 19.04
C LYS A 496 8.26 -18.33 17.89
N SER A 497 9.40 -18.90 18.26
CA SER A 497 10.36 -19.46 17.33
C SER A 497 10.66 -20.93 17.66
N ALA A 498 10.89 -21.73 16.62
CA ALA A 498 11.40 -23.08 16.69
C ALA A 498 12.82 -23.13 16.11
N THR A 499 13.70 -23.93 16.71
CA THR A 499 15.06 -24.13 16.21
C THR A 499 15.25 -25.53 15.67
N ILE A 500 15.62 -25.63 14.40
CA ILE A 500 16.01 -26.88 13.75
C ILE A 500 17.54 -26.93 13.73
N LYS A 501 18.12 -28.02 14.24
CA LYS A 501 19.58 -28.25 14.22
C LYS A 501 19.87 -29.46 13.36
N ILE A 502 20.74 -29.28 12.37
CA ILE A 502 21.13 -30.33 11.45
C ILE A 502 22.63 -30.54 11.60
N PHE A 503 22.99 -31.76 11.99
CA PHE A 503 24.38 -32.15 12.02
C PHE A 503 24.84 -32.53 10.61
N VAL A 504 25.83 -31.80 10.10
CA VAL A 504 26.36 -31.97 8.75
C VAL A 504 27.85 -32.24 8.87
N ILE A 505 28.38 -33.14 8.03
CA ILE A 505 29.83 -33.32 7.87
C ILE A 505 30.15 -33.26 6.40
N GLY A 506 31.12 -32.44 6.02
CA GLY A 506 31.57 -32.31 4.64
C GLY A 506 32.94 -31.66 4.52
N ILE A 507 33.38 -31.47 3.28
CA ILE A 507 34.56 -30.66 2.98
C ILE A 507 34.35 -29.82 1.72
N GLY A 508 34.79 -28.58 1.73
CA GLY A 508 34.80 -27.71 0.55
C GLY A 508 33.62 -26.76 0.45
N SER A 509 33.42 -26.18 -0.72
CA SER A 509 32.32 -25.26 -1.00
C SER A 509 30.98 -26.01 -1.01
N ILE A 510 29.96 -25.36 -0.46
CA ILE A 510 28.60 -25.89 -0.37
C ILE A 510 27.57 -24.85 -0.78
N ASP A 511 26.44 -25.34 -1.25
CA ASP A 511 25.21 -24.55 -1.36
C ASP A 511 24.14 -25.21 -0.50
N VAL A 512 23.55 -24.45 0.41
CA VAL A 512 22.50 -24.88 1.31
C VAL A 512 21.19 -24.29 0.80
N THR A 513 20.23 -25.15 0.46
CA THR A 513 18.86 -24.75 0.17
C THR A 513 17.99 -25.14 1.36
N VAL A 514 17.28 -24.18 1.94
CA VAL A 514 16.34 -24.40 3.05
C VAL A 514 14.96 -23.98 2.59
N ALA A 515 13.98 -24.88 2.68
CA ALA A 515 12.58 -24.54 2.51
C ALA A 515 11.82 -24.73 3.82
N VAL A 516 10.94 -23.78 4.14
CA VAL A 516 10.06 -23.82 5.32
C VAL A 516 8.68 -23.30 4.88
N GLY A 517 7.66 -24.14 4.96
CA GLY A 517 6.36 -23.85 4.37
C GLY A 517 6.47 -23.66 2.85
N SER A 518 5.90 -22.56 2.36
CA SER A 518 5.99 -22.08 0.98
C SER A 518 7.27 -21.28 0.69
N SER A 519 8.00 -20.86 1.73
CA SER A 519 9.19 -20.02 1.59
C SER A 519 10.46 -20.86 1.41
N SER A 520 11.41 -20.37 0.60
CA SER A 520 12.72 -21.02 0.43
C SER A 520 13.85 -20.02 0.32
N THR A 521 15.05 -20.41 0.73
CA THR A 521 16.27 -19.62 0.57
C THR A 521 17.44 -20.50 0.18
N ARG A 522 18.41 -19.92 -0.52
CA ARG A 522 19.67 -20.58 -0.88
C ARG A 522 20.83 -19.73 -0.40
N VAL A 523 21.72 -20.35 0.38
CA VAL A 523 22.90 -19.70 0.95
C VAL A 523 24.14 -20.52 0.59
N SER A 524 25.17 -19.85 0.08
CA SER A 524 26.45 -20.50 -0.23
C SER A 524 27.38 -20.44 0.98
N GLY A 525 28.30 -21.41 1.07
CA GLY A 525 29.23 -21.46 2.19
C GLY A 525 30.41 -22.39 1.97
N PHE A 526 31.13 -22.62 3.07
CA PHE A 526 32.24 -23.56 3.12
C PHE A 526 32.11 -24.45 4.36
N ILE A 527 32.40 -25.74 4.21
CA ILE A 527 32.36 -26.72 5.29
C ILE A 527 33.73 -27.39 5.47
N VAL A 528 34.14 -27.61 6.72
CA VAL A 528 35.29 -28.44 7.10
C VAL A 528 34.93 -29.29 8.30
N GLY A 529 34.77 -30.60 8.06
CA GLY A 529 34.25 -31.49 9.10
C GLY A 529 32.83 -31.05 9.46
N PRO A 530 32.51 -30.81 10.74
CA PRO A 530 31.20 -30.32 11.14
C PRO A 530 31.07 -28.78 11.13
N LEU A 531 32.15 -28.05 10.88
CA LEU A 531 32.13 -26.59 10.92
C LEU A 531 31.67 -26.03 9.57
N ILE A 532 30.58 -25.27 9.57
CA ILE A 532 30.01 -24.56 8.42
C ILE A 532 30.18 -23.05 8.60
N ILE A 533 30.60 -22.37 7.54
CA ILE A 533 30.65 -20.92 7.43
C ILE A 533 29.81 -20.51 6.22
N LEU A 534 28.73 -19.78 6.46
CA LEU A 534 27.82 -19.28 5.43
C LEU A 534 28.23 -17.86 5.00
N ARG A 535 27.88 -17.47 3.77
CA ARG A 535 28.13 -16.15 3.19
C ARG A 535 26.85 -15.43 2.84
#